data_AF-A0A1W9TS58-F1
#
_entry.id   AF-A0A1W9TS58-F1
#
_cell.length_a   1.000
_cell.length_b   1.000
_cell.length_c   1.000
_cell.angle_alpha   90.00
_cell.angle_beta   90.00
_cell.angle_gamma   90.00
#
_symmetry.space_group_name_H-M   'P 1'
#
loop_
_entity.id
_entity.type
_entity.pdbx_description
1 polymer ?
#
loop_
_entity_poly.entity_id
_entity_poly.type
_entity_poly.pdbx_seq_one_letter_code
_entity_poly.pdbx_strand_id
1 'polypeptide(L)'
;MDKYFLEFWGNFLINTAKGQKQMEDMSKWMQQGFEGFDELTGMFKKFYGLEHLEKDTPDYMETWKKASENFQKSFKDYLRLMGVVPKDEHLALVKKYEELKEKVVAQEETINNLRMLLEAKKVETQGELVQGFQEIIEKQSQQFQETMETLSRFFKKDKNKK
;
A
#
# COMPACT_ATOMS: atom_id res chain seq x y z
N MET A 1 16.58 6.49 -25.80
CA MET A 1 17.10 7.87 -26.03
C MET A 1 17.82 7.97 -27.36
N ASP A 2 17.48 8.98 -28.17
CA ASP A 2 18.13 9.28 -29.45
C ASP A 2 19.21 10.37 -29.32
N LYS A 3 20.07 10.49 -30.34
CA LYS A 3 21.20 11.44 -30.33
C LYS A 3 20.76 12.92 -30.32
N TYR A 4 19.65 13.24 -30.98
CA TYR A 4 19.15 14.62 -31.08
C TYR A 4 18.61 15.09 -29.73
N PHE A 5 17.95 14.18 -29.01
CA PHE A 5 17.57 14.41 -27.61
C PHE A 5 18.79 14.68 -26.74
N LEU A 6 19.86 13.89 -26.84
CA LEU A 6 21.06 14.09 -26.01
C LEU A 6 21.77 15.41 -26.32
N GLU A 7 21.84 15.80 -27.60
CA GLU A 7 22.37 17.10 -28.01
C GLU A 7 21.51 18.25 -27.49
N PHE A 8 20.19 18.16 -27.64
CA PHE A 8 19.26 19.13 -27.08
C PHE A 8 19.41 19.21 -25.56
N TRP A 9 19.40 18.07 -24.87
CA TRP A 9 19.42 17.99 -23.41
C TRP A 9 20.75 18.47 -22.84
N GLY A 10 21.87 18.14 -23.49
CA GLY A 10 23.19 18.64 -23.13
C GLY A 10 23.29 20.16 -23.25
N ASN A 11 22.84 20.72 -24.37
CA ASN A 11 22.84 22.17 -24.58
C ASN A 11 21.87 22.88 -23.62
N PHE A 12 20.68 22.31 -23.40
CA PHE A 12 19.74 22.79 -22.41
C PHE A 12 20.40 22.86 -21.04
N LEU A 13 20.95 21.77 -20.50
CA LEU A 13 21.58 21.75 -19.18
C LEU A 13 22.77 22.71 -19.04
N ILE A 14 23.58 22.87 -20.09
CA ILE A 14 24.69 23.83 -20.12
C ILE A 14 24.16 25.26 -20.04
N ASN A 15 23.10 25.57 -20.77
CA ASN A 15 22.43 26.88 -20.74
C ASN A 15 21.66 27.11 -19.41
N THR A 16 21.18 26.04 -18.77
CA THR A 16 20.46 26.04 -17.49
C THR A 16 21.33 26.25 -16.26
N ALA A 17 22.65 26.29 -16.40
CA ALA A 17 23.57 26.63 -15.30
C ALA A 17 23.30 28.00 -14.63
N LYS A 18 22.30 28.77 -15.10
CA LYS A 18 21.90 30.09 -14.59
C LYS A 18 20.50 30.20 -13.96
N GLY A 19 19.69 29.14 -13.77
CA GLY A 19 18.46 29.32 -12.96
C GLY A 19 17.45 28.16 -12.84
N GLN A 20 16.72 28.17 -11.72
CA GLN A 20 15.68 27.20 -11.32
C GLN A 20 14.40 27.25 -12.19
N LYS A 21 14.18 28.35 -12.92
CA LYS A 21 12.97 28.60 -13.74
C LYS A 21 12.90 27.75 -15.02
N GLN A 22 14.04 27.27 -15.52
CA GLN A 22 14.10 26.61 -16.84
C GLN A 22 13.49 25.21 -16.88
N MET A 23 13.49 24.46 -15.78
CA MET A 23 12.84 23.14 -15.74
C MET A 23 11.31 23.25 -15.79
N GLU A 24 10.74 24.29 -15.19
CA GLU A 24 9.30 24.58 -15.30
C GLU A 24 8.93 25.03 -16.71
N ASP A 25 9.75 25.89 -17.32
CA ASP A 25 9.55 26.35 -18.69
C ASP A 25 9.64 25.18 -19.69
N MET A 26 10.58 24.25 -19.50
CA MET A 26 10.68 23.00 -20.25
C MET A 26 9.42 22.13 -20.11
N SER A 27 8.90 21.99 -18.88
CA SER A 27 7.64 21.25 -18.65
C SER A 27 6.46 21.92 -19.35
N LYS A 28 6.33 23.25 -19.27
CA LYS A 28 5.25 24.00 -19.93
C LYS A 28 5.36 23.92 -21.45
N TRP A 29 6.57 24.04 -21.99
CA TRP A 29 6.85 23.90 -23.42
C TRP A 29 6.39 22.55 -23.97
N MET A 30 6.71 21.44 -23.27
CA MET A 30 6.23 20.11 -23.66
C MET A 30 4.70 19.97 -23.56
N GLN A 31 4.07 20.59 -22.54
CA GLN A 31 2.61 20.59 -22.39
C GLN A 31 1.89 21.43 -23.46
N GLN A 32 2.54 22.49 -23.96
CA GLN A 32 2.04 23.33 -25.04
C GLN A 32 2.39 22.79 -26.44
N GLY A 33 2.86 21.55 -26.54
CA GLY A 33 3.11 20.91 -27.83
C GLY A 33 4.40 21.37 -28.53
N PHE A 34 5.42 21.73 -27.77
CA PHE A 34 6.74 22.16 -28.25
C PHE A 34 6.75 23.55 -28.94
N GLU A 35 5.76 24.37 -28.63
CA GLU A 35 5.61 25.75 -29.11
C GLU A 35 5.59 26.77 -27.95
N GLY A 36 5.66 28.07 -28.28
CA GLY A 36 5.49 29.15 -27.30
C GLY A 36 6.74 29.56 -26.51
N PHE A 37 7.84 28.80 -26.63
CA PHE A 37 9.13 29.12 -25.98
C PHE A 37 10.22 29.19 -27.05
N ASP A 38 10.48 30.39 -27.58
CA ASP A 38 11.31 30.60 -28.76
C ASP A 38 12.71 29.96 -28.68
N GLU A 39 13.36 30.00 -27.51
CA GLU A 39 14.67 29.38 -27.31
C GLU A 39 14.59 27.85 -27.39
N LEU A 40 13.65 27.23 -26.67
CA LEU A 40 13.47 25.77 -26.66
C LEU A 40 12.99 25.26 -28.02
N THR A 41 12.00 25.94 -28.61
CA THR A 41 11.49 25.63 -29.94
C THR A 41 12.56 25.83 -31.00
N GLY A 42 13.41 26.86 -30.89
CA GLY A 42 14.54 27.10 -31.78
C GLY A 42 15.58 25.98 -31.72
N MET A 43 16.01 25.59 -30.51
CA MET A 43 16.93 24.47 -30.34
C MET A 43 16.34 23.15 -30.86
N PHE A 44 15.07 22.89 -30.56
CA PHE A 44 14.37 21.69 -31.02
C PHE A 44 14.35 21.62 -32.55
N LYS A 45 13.98 22.72 -33.22
CA LYS A 45 13.99 22.79 -34.69
C LYS A 45 15.38 22.57 -35.27
N LYS A 46 16.40 23.13 -34.65
CA LYS A 46 17.79 22.97 -35.08
C LYS A 46 18.24 21.51 -34.98
N PHE A 47 18.10 20.87 -33.81
CA PHE A 47 18.60 19.51 -33.60
C PHE A 47 17.78 18.44 -34.33
N TYR A 48 16.49 18.66 -34.53
CA TYR A 48 15.62 17.72 -35.26
C TYR A 48 15.49 18.05 -36.76
N GLY A 49 16.23 19.03 -37.27
CA GLY A 49 16.31 19.32 -38.71
C GLY A 49 15.11 20.04 -39.32
N LEU A 50 14.31 20.74 -38.50
CA LEU A 50 13.15 21.52 -38.93
C LEU A 50 13.48 22.98 -39.30
N GLU A 51 14.73 23.42 -39.09
CA GLU A 51 15.16 24.81 -39.38
C GLU A 51 15.10 25.16 -40.87
N HIS A 52 15.24 24.16 -41.74
CA HIS A 52 15.25 24.35 -43.20
C HIS A 52 13.92 23.98 -43.87
N LEU A 53 12.93 23.54 -43.09
CA LEU A 53 11.62 23.16 -43.60
C LEU A 53 10.68 24.35 -43.54
N GLU A 54 9.96 24.58 -44.64
CA GLU A 54 8.93 25.62 -44.69
C GLU A 54 7.76 25.22 -43.78
N LYS A 55 7.35 26.15 -42.91
CA LYS A 55 6.21 25.94 -42.01
C LYS A 55 4.96 25.60 -42.83
N ASP A 56 4.10 24.76 -42.25
CA ASP A 56 2.81 24.35 -42.83
C ASP A 56 2.91 23.46 -44.09
N THR A 57 4.11 22.99 -44.44
CA THR A 57 4.25 21.90 -45.42
C THR A 57 3.90 20.55 -44.79
N PRO A 58 3.36 19.59 -45.56
CA PRO A 58 3.13 18.22 -45.08
C PRO A 58 4.39 17.59 -44.46
N ASP A 59 5.54 17.81 -45.09
CA ASP A 59 6.84 17.30 -44.64
C ASP A 59 7.28 17.91 -43.31
N TYR A 60 7.02 19.21 -43.09
CA TYR A 60 7.24 19.86 -41.79
C TYR A 60 6.36 19.23 -40.71
N MET A 61 5.07 19.05 -40.99
CA MET A 61 4.11 18.50 -40.02
C MET A 61 4.44 17.06 -39.64
N GLU A 62 4.82 16.22 -40.62
CA GLU A 62 5.24 14.85 -40.36
C GLU A 62 6.53 14.81 -39.54
N THR A 63 7.53 15.60 -39.93
CA THR A 63 8.82 15.68 -39.23
C THR A 63 8.64 16.21 -37.81
N TRP A 64 7.78 17.22 -37.62
CA TRP A 64 7.45 17.81 -36.32
C TRP A 64 6.81 16.79 -35.40
N LYS A 65 5.81 16.04 -35.90
CA LYS A 65 5.14 14.99 -35.15
C LYS A 65 6.12 13.91 -34.72
N LYS A 66 6.92 13.40 -35.66
CA LYS A 66 7.92 12.35 -35.40
C LYS A 66 9.00 12.80 -34.43
N ALA A 67 9.49 14.03 -34.58
CA ALA A 67 10.46 14.64 -33.67
C ALA A 67 9.89 14.75 -32.26
N SER A 68 8.64 15.23 -32.13
CA SER A 68 7.95 15.40 -30.85
C SER A 68 7.75 14.06 -30.14
N GLU A 69 7.28 13.04 -30.84
CA GLU A 69 7.09 11.68 -30.30
C GLU A 69 8.42 11.08 -29.83
N ASN A 70 9.48 11.20 -30.64
CA ASN A 70 10.81 10.72 -30.28
C ASN A 70 11.38 11.44 -29.06
N PHE A 71 11.22 12.77 -29.01
CA PHE A 71 11.68 13.58 -27.89
C PHE A 71 10.97 13.18 -26.60
N GLN A 72 9.64 13.06 -26.60
CA GLN A 72 8.88 12.63 -25.42
C GLN A 72 9.31 11.24 -24.93
N LYS A 73 9.53 10.31 -25.86
CA LYS A 73 10.02 8.97 -25.53
C LYS A 73 11.41 9.04 -24.90
N SER A 74 12.34 9.75 -25.52
CA SER A 74 13.71 9.90 -25.02
C SER A 74 13.74 10.61 -23.65
N PHE A 75 12.90 11.62 -23.43
CA PHE A 75 12.78 12.30 -22.14
C PHE A 75 12.26 11.37 -21.04
N LYS A 76 11.22 10.55 -21.34
CA LYS A 76 10.73 9.53 -20.40
C LYS A 76 11.79 8.47 -20.08
N ASP A 77 12.53 8.00 -21.08
CA ASP A 77 13.63 7.06 -20.90
C ASP A 77 14.73 7.66 -19.98
N TYR A 78 15.08 8.93 -20.19
CA TYR A 78 16.03 9.66 -19.34
C TYR A 78 15.56 9.74 -17.89
N LEU A 79 14.30 10.14 -17.66
CA LEU A 79 13.74 10.23 -16.31
C LEU A 79 13.76 8.88 -15.60
N ARG A 80 13.41 7.79 -16.32
CA ARG A 80 13.50 6.42 -15.79
C ARG A 80 14.92 6.03 -15.39
N LEU A 81 15.92 6.35 -16.22
CA LEU A 81 17.32 6.11 -15.91
C LEU A 81 17.77 6.85 -14.65
N MET A 82 17.26 8.08 -14.46
CA MET A 82 17.53 8.91 -13.29
C MET A 82 16.69 8.52 -12.06
N GLY A 83 15.87 7.47 -12.14
CA GLY A 83 15.00 7.03 -11.05
C GLY A 83 13.84 7.99 -10.74
N VAL A 84 13.56 8.94 -11.62
CA VAL A 84 12.46 9.90 -11.46
C VAL A 84 11.16 9.24 -11.91
N VAL A 85 10.22 9.10 -10.99
CA VAL A 85 8.87 8.58 -11.28
C VAL A 85 7.90 9.73 -11.56
N PRO A 86 6.93 9.53 -12.47
CA PRO A 86 5.84 10.48 -12.67
C PRO A 86 5.10 10.78 -11.36
N LYS A 87 4.74 12.05 -11.15
CA LYS A 87 4.10 12.53 -9.90
C LYS A 87 2.75 11.85 -9.65
N ASP A 88 1.99 11.59 -10.70
CA ASP A 88 0.72 10.88 -10.67
C ASP A 88 0.89 9.43 -10.20
N GLU A 89 1.89 8.72 -10.70
CA GLU A 89 2.22 7.36 -10.23
C GLU A 89 2.62 7.37 -8.76
N HIS A 90 3.44 8.34 -8.34
CA HIS A 90 3.82 8.51 -6.94
C HIS A 90 2.62 8.82 -6.05
N LEU A 91 1.75 9.76 -6.43
CA LEU A 91 0.54 10.10 -5.66
C LEU A 91 -0.44 8.94 -5.58
N ALA A 92 -0.61 8.17 -6.66
CA ALA A 92 -1.43 6.97 -6.65
C ALA A 92 -0.86 5.90 -5.69
N LEU A 93 0.47 5.76 -5.65
CA LEU A 93 1.13 4.87 -4.70
C LEU A 93 0.95 5.34 -3.25
N VAL A 94 1.13 6.64 -2.98
CA VAL A 94 0.90 7.23 -1.65
C VAL A 94 -0.54 6.99 -1.20
N LYS A 95 -1.53 7.20 -2.07
CA LYS A 95 -2.94 6.94 -1.75
C LYS A 95 -3.17 5.47 -1.38
N LYS A 96 -2.64 4.53 -2.16
CA LYS A 96 -2.74 3.09 -1.86
C LYS A 96 -2.06 2.74 -0.54
N TYR A 97 -0.94 3.38 -0.24
CA TYR A 97 -0.21 3.16 1.00
C TYR A 97 -1.03 3.61 2.21
N GLU A 98 -1.65 4.79 2.16
CA GLU A 98 -2.54 5.27 3.23
C GLU A 98 -3.76 4.36 3.41
N GLU A 99 -4.43 3.97 2.33
CA GLU A 99 -5.56 3.02 2.38
C GLU A 99 -5.15 1.67 2.99
N LEU A 100 -3.95 1.19 2.69
CA LEU A 100 -3.44 -0.06 3.24
C LEU A 100 -3.13 0.08 4.73
N LYS A 101 -2.55 1.20 5.15
CA LYS A 101 -2.23 1.50 6.54
C LYS A 101 -3.50 1.54 7.40
N GLU A 102 -4.56 2.20 6.92
CA GLU A 102 -5.87 2.19 7.59
C GLU A 102 -6.44 0.77 7.74
N LYS A 103 -6.35 -0.06 6.70
CA LYS A 103 -6.79 -1.46 6.75
C LYS A 103 -6.00 -2.28 7.77
N VAL A 104 -4.69 -2.08 7.85
CA VAL A 104 -3.83 -2.78 8.84
C VAL A 104 -4.27 -2.43 10.25
N VAL A 105 -4.46 -1.14 10.56
CA VAL A 105 -4.93 -0.71 11.89
C VAL A 105 -6.29 -1.34 12.23
N ALA A 106 -7.26 -1.28 11.31
CA ALA A 106 -8.59 -1.88 11.54
C ALA A 106 -8.52 -3.40 11.75
N GLN A 107 -7.64 -4.09 11.01
CA GLN A 107 -7.42 -5.53 11.19
C GLN A 107 -6.74 -5.85 12.51
N GLU A 108 -5.75 -5.06 12.95
CA GLU A 108 -5.09 -5.21 14.24
C GLU A 108 -6.07 -5.02 15.41
N GLU A 109 -6.93 -4.01 15.34
CA GLU A 109 -8.00 -3.81 16.33
C GLU A 109 -8.96 -5.00 16.37
N THR A 110 -9.37 -5.50 15.21
CA THR A 110 -10.24 -6.68 15.11
C THR A 110 -9.58 -7.92 15.70
N ILE A 111 -8.30 -8.16 15.39
CA ILE A 111 -7.54 -9.30 15.93
C ILE A 111 -7.40 -9.19 17.45
N ASN A 112 -7.12 -8.00 17.98
CA ASN A 112 -7.01 -7.79 19.42
C ASN A 112 -8.35 -8.03 20.12
N ASN A 113 -9.45 -7.52 19.56
CA ASN A 113 -10.80 -7.77 20.08
C ASN A 113 -11.14 -9.26 20.08
N LEU A 114 -10.84 -9.98 18.98
CA LEU A 114 -11.08 -11.41 18.88
C LEU A 114 -10.23 -12.21 19.87
N ARG A 115 -8.97 -11.84 20.08
CA ARG A 115 -8.11 -12.46 21.11
C ARG A 115 -8.66 -12.24 22.52
N MET A 116 -9.12 -11.03 22.83
CA MET A 116 -9.78 -10.75 24.11
C MET A 116 -11.03 -11.60 24.32
N LEU A 117 -11.88 -11.74 23.29
CA LEU A 117 -13.09 -12.57 23.36
C LEU A 117 -12.77 -14.05 23.55
N LEU A 118 -11.74 -14.56 22.87
CA LEU A 118 -11.27 -15.95 23.04
C LEU A 118 -10.76 -16.20 24.46
N GLU A 119 -10.04 -15.24 25.02
CA GLU A 119 -9.49 -15.36 26.37
C GLU A 119 -10.59 -15.26 27.43
N ALA A 120 -11.57 -14.37 27.26
CA ALA A 120 -12.76 -14.32 28.10
C ALA A 120 -13.54 -15.65 28.07
N LYS A 121 -13.74 -16.21 26.87
CA LYS A 121 -14.44 -17.48 26.70
C LYS A 121 -13.69 -18.65 27.35
N LYS A 122 -12.36 -18.70 27.29
CA LYS A 122 -11.57 -19.72 28.00
C LYS A 122 -11.76 -19.65 29.51
N VAL A 123 -11.78 -18.45 30.08
CA VAL A 123 -11.99 -18.25 31.53
C VAL A 123 -13.39 -18.72 31.92
N GLU A 124 -14.40 -18.39 31.12
CA GLU A 124 -15.79 -18.84 31.33
C GLU A 124 -15.89 -20.38 31.30
N THR A 125 -15.34 -21.02 30.27
CA THR A 125 -15.36 -22.50 30.16
C THR A 125 -14.60 -23.18 31.31
N GLN A 126 -13.51 -22.59 31.79
CA GLN A 126 -12.81 -23.10 32.98
C GLN A 126 -13.65 -22.94 34.25
N GLY A 127 -14.38 -21.83 34.40
CA GLY A 127 -15.30 -21.61 35.50
C GLY A 127 -16.45 -22.62 35.53
N GLU A 128 -17.07 -22.88 34.37
CA GLU A 128 -18.12 -23.88 34.21
C GLU A 128 -17.63 -25.30 34.55
N LEU A 129 -16.42 -25.66 34.11
CA LEU A 129 -15.79 -26.94 34.46
C LEU A 129 -15.60 -27.08 35.97
N VAL A 130 -15.09 -26.05 36.65
CA VAL A 130 -14.87 -26.06 38.10
C VAL A 130 -16.19 -26.19 38.86
N GLN A 131 -17.24 -25.48 38.44
CA GLN A 131 -18.59 -25.63 39.03
C GLN A 131 -19.11 -27.06 38.86
N GLY A 132 -19.01 -27.64 37.66
CA GLY A 132 -19.43 -29.02 37.43
C GLY A 132 -18.67 -30.03 38.30
N PHE A 133 -17.35 -29.84 38.49
CA PHE A 133 -16.57 -30.68 39.41
C PHE A 133 -17.03 -30.53 40.86
N GLN A 134 -17.35 -29.30 41.30
CA GLN A 134 -17.80 -29.04 42.66
C GLN A 134 -19.16 -29.71 42.93
N GLU A 135 -20.10 -29.63 42.00
CA GLU A 135 -21.39 -30.33 42.10
C GLU A 135 -21.24 -31.85 42.17
N ILE A 136 -20.31 -32.43 41.39
CA ILE A 136 -20.02 -33.87 41.42
C ILE A 136 -19.47 -34.28 42.80
N ILE A 137 -18.53 -33.50 43.35
CA ILE A 137 -17.95 -33.77 44.68
C ILE A 137 -19.01 -33.69 45.77
N GLU A 138 -19.86 -32.67 45.74
CA GLU A 138 -20.95 -32.52 46.71
C GLU A 138 -21.91 -33.72 46.63
N LYS A 139 -22.32 -34.09 45.42
CA LYS A 139 -23.22 -35.24 45.21
C LYS A 139 -22.58 -36.56 45.68
N GLN A 140 -21.30 -36.76 45.40
CA GLN A 140 -20.58 -37.95 45.84
C GLN A 140 -20.45 -38.01 47.38
N SER A 141 -20.16 -36.86 48.01
CA SER A 141 -20.11 -36.75 49.48
C SER A 141 -21.46 -37.09 50.10
N GLN A 142 -22.55 -36.59 49.51
CA GLN A 142 -23.91 -36.86 49.97
C GLN A 142 -24.27 -38.34 49.85
N GLN A 143 -23.98 -38.97 48.70
CA GLN A 143 -24.19 -40.40 48.48
C GLN A 143 -23.36 -41.29 49.42
N PHE A 144 -22.11 -40.90 49.70
CA PHE A 144 -21.28 -41.60 50.67
C PHE A 144 -21.87 -41.52 52.08
N GLN A 145 -22.32 -40.33 52.48
CA GLN A 145 -22.96 -40.11 53.78
C GLN A 145 -24.24 -40.93 53.92
N GLU A 146 -25.11 -40.95 52.91
CA GLU A 146 -26.33 -41.78 52.87
C GLU A 146 -26.00 -43.28 52.99
N THR A 147 -24.95 -43.73 52.30
CA THR A 147 -24.50 -45.13 52.36
C THR A 147 -24.01 -45.47 53.77
N MET A 148 -23.19 -44.62 54.38
CA MET A 148 -22.69 -44.80 55.74
C MET A 148 -23.81 -44.76 56.78
N GLU A 149 -24.80 -43.88 56.63
CA GLU A 149 -25.99 -43.85 57.47
C GLU A 149 -26.83 -45.13 57.32
N THR A 150 -26.96 -45.64 56.10
CA THR A 150 -27.67 -46.89 55.82
C THR A 150 -26.95 -48.07 56.46
N LEU A 151 -25.63 -48.18 56.30
CA LEU A 151 -24.80 -49.20 56.95
C LEU A 151 -24.89 -49.10 58.47
N SER A 152 -24.74 -47.90 59.03
CA SER A 152 -24.87 -47.64 60.47
C SER A 152 -26.24 -48.08 61.01
N ARG A 153 -27.32 -47.81 60.26
CA ARG A 153 -28.67 -48.30 60.59
C ARG A 153 -28.77 -49.82 60.55
N PHE A 154 -28.15 -50.49 59.58
CA PHE A 154 -28.09 -51.95 59.52
C PHE A 154 -27.36 -52.55 60.74
N PHE A 155 -26.17 -52.04 61.07
CA PHE A 155 -25.39 -52.51 62.23
C PHE A 155 -26.05 -52.22 63.58
N LYS A 156 -26.81 -51.13 63.71
CA LYS A 156 -27.62 -50.85 64.91
C LYS A 156 -28.82 -51.78 65.03
N LYS A 157 -29.43 -52.20 63.91
CA LYS A 157 -30.57 -53.14 63.90
C LYS A 157 -30.17 -54.53 64.37
N ASP A 158 -28.96 -55.00 64.05
CA ASP A 158 -28.46 -56.30 64.50
C ASP A 158 -28.10 -56.34 65.99
N LYS A 159 -27.71 -55.20 66.59
CA LYS A 159 -27.43 -55.12 68.04
C LYS A 159 -28.70 -55.19 68.92
N ASN A 160 -29.87 -54.86 68.39
CA ASN A 160 -31.15 -54.91 69.13
C ASN A 160 -31.89 -56.26 69.00
N LYS A 161 -31.28 -57.28 68.37
CA LYS A 161 -31.87 -58.61 68.14
C LYS A 161 -31.21 -59.74 68.93
N LYS A 162 -30.45 -59.42 69.98
CA LYS A 162 -29.90 -60.40 70.93
C LYS A 162 -30.54 -60.23 72.30
#